data_AF-A0A9D9NZY6-F1
#
_entry.id   AF-A0A9D9NZY6-F1
#
_cell.length_a   1.000
_cell.length_b   1.000
_cell.length_c   1.000
_cell.angle_alpha   90.00
_cell.angle_beta   90.00
_cell.angle_gamma   90.00
#
_symmetry.space_group_name_H-M   'P 1'
#
loop_
_entity.id
_entity.type
_entity.pdbx_description
1 polymer ?
#
loop_
_entity_poly.entity_id
_entity_poly.type
_entity_poly.pdbx_seq_one_letter_code
_entity_poly.pdbx_strand_id
1 'polypeptide(L)'
;MSLFLAEYRIDATDRAQLEPLFAVIDRATREGGGEVIEFQVGQDLAVLYAVLEHADGQALRHELERAGAAPHDFAPVRLVGQSLDEVKAQRGAANYLVEWDLPASLTMEAYLQRKAEKSPLYAQVPEVRFLRTYVREDMAKCVCLYAAPDEEAVRRARQVVSAPVDRLTRVCS
;
A
#
# COMPACT_ATOMS: atom_id res chain seq x y z
N MET A 1 14.74 -9.80 -1.56
CA MET A 1 14.72 -8.43 -2.10
C MET A 1 13.92 -7.55 -1.14
N SER A 2 13.96 -6.24 -1.31
CA SER A 2 13.21 -5.30 -0.46
C SER A 2 11.94 -4.84 -1.16
N LEU A 3 10.92 -4.46 -0.38
CA LEU A 3 9.71 -3.86 -0.91
C LEU A 3 9.80 -2.34 -0.87
N PHE A 4 9.24 -1.70 -1.88
CA PHE A 4 9.14 -0.26 -2.01
C PHE A 4 7.69 0.13 -2.30
N LEU A 5 7.23 1.19 -1.66
CA LEU A 5 5.95 1.82 -1.97
C LEU A 5 6.23 3.06 -2.80
N ALA A 6 5.69 3.09 -4.01
CA ALA A 6 5.66 4.25 -4.88
C ALA A 6 4.23 4.81 -4.92
N GLU A 7 4.06 6.08 -4.58
CA GLU A 7 2.79 6.80 -4.70
C GLU A 7 2.88 7.78 -5.86
N TYR A 8 1.83 7.78 -6.68
CA TYR A 8 1.67 8.64 -7.82
C TYR A 8 0.44 9.51 -7.65
N ARG A 9 0.56 10.78 -8.03
CA ARG A 9 -0.59 11.63 -8.33
C ARG A 9 -0.92 11.45 -9.79
N ILE A 10 -2.15 11.06 -10.07
CA ILE A 10 -2.64 10.80 -11.42
C ILE A 10 -3.76 11.78 -11.73
N ASP A 11 -3.83 12.18 -13.00
CA ASP A 11 -4.91 13.00 -13.54
C ASP A 11 -5.48 12.21 -14.72
N ALA A 12 -6.34 11.26 -14.40
CA ALA A 12 -6.98 10.38 -15.36
C ALA A 12 -8.49 10.46 -15.21
N THR A 13 -9.20 10.46 -16.34
CA THR A 13 -10.66 10.44 -16.37
C THR A 13 -11.22 9.05 -16.62
N ASP A 14 -10.36 8.13 -17.07
CA ASP A 14 -10.69 6.72 -17.30
C ASP A 14 -9.49 5.85 -16.89
N ARG A 15 -9.76 4.70 -16.27
CA ARG A 15 -8.73 3.74 -15.86
C ARG A 15 -7.87 3.27 -17.03
N ALA A 16 -8.43 3.15 -18.23
CA ALA A 16 -7.68 2.77 -19.43
C ALA A 16 -6.53 3.73 -19.75
N GLN A 17 -6.60 4.98 -19.29
CA GLN A 17 -5.52 5.96 -19.45
C GLN A 17 -4.30 5.63 -18.57
N LEU A 18 -4.46 4.74 -17.57
CA LEU A 18 -3.38 4.31 -16.68
C LEU A 18 -2.60 3.10 -17.23
N GLU A 19 -3.10 2.41 -18.26
CA GLU A 19 -2.42 1.25 -18.85
C GLU A 19 -0.98 1.54 -19.31
N PRO A 20 -0.69 2.68 -19.98
CA PRO A 20 0.69 3.04 -20.32
C PRO A 20 1.57 3.23 -19.07
N LEU A 21 1.02 3.82 -18.01
CA LEU A 21 1.76 4.03 -16.76
C LEU A 21 2.08 2.70 -16.08
N PHE A 22 1.11 1.77 -16.00
CA PHE A 22 1.36 0.43 -15.48
C PHE A 22 2.45 -0.30 -16.25
N ALA A 23 2.39 -0.25 -17.59
CA ALA A 23 3.39 -0.88 -18.45
C ALA A 23 4.79 -0.26 -18.27
N VAL A 24 4.88 1.06 -18.08
CA VAL A 24 6.15 1.75 -17.83
C VAL A 24 6.75 1.36 -16.48
N ILE A 25 5.94 1.41 -15.40
CA ILE A 25 6.39 1.01 -14.05
C ILE A 25 6.85 -0.44 -14.05
N ASP A 26 6.07 -1.32 -14.68
CA ASP A 26 6.36 -2.73 -14.77
C ASP A 26 7.66 -3.02 -15.51
N ARG A 27 7.85 -2.43 -16.69
CA ARG A 27 9.10 -2.55 -17.46
C ARG A 27 10.30 -2.05 -16.67
N ALA A 28 10.23 -0.84 -16.11
CA ALA A 28 11.34 -0.24 -15.34
C ALA A 28 11.71 -1.11 -14.14
N THR A 29 10.72 -1.69 -13.46
CA THR A 29 10.96 -2.58 -12.32
C THR A 29 11.63 -3.89 -12.75
N ARG A 30 11.20 -4.49 -13.87
CA ARG A 30 11.77 -5.74 -14.39
C ARG A 30 13.15 -5.58 -15.01
N GLU A 31 13.46 -4.45 -15.63
CA GLU A 31 14.79 -4.17 -16.22
C GLU A 31 15.91 -4.25 -15.18
N GLY A 32 15.62 -3.87 -13.92
CA GLY A 32 16.53 -4.02 -12.79
C GLY A 32 16.44 -5.38 -12.06
N GLY A 33 15.65 -6.33 -12.59
CA GLY A 33 15.46 -7.67 -12.01
C GLY A 33 14.45 -7.73 -10.86
N GLY A 34 13.60 -6.71 -10.71
CA GLY A 34 12.51 -6.69 -9.73
C GLY A 34 11.17 -7.17 -10.26
N GLU A 35 10.15 -7.02 -9.43
CA GLU A 35 8.76 -7.39 -9.74
C GLU A 35 7.77 -6.36 -9.20
N VAL A 36 6.73 -6.04 -9.97
CA VAL A 36 5.56 -5.35 -9.42
C VAL A 36 4.72 -6.34 -8.60
N ILE A 37 4.56 -6.06 -7.31
CA ILE A 37 3.81 -6.91 -6.39
C ILE A 37 2.32 -6.63 -6.49
N GLU A 38 1.90 -5.37 -6.53
CA GLU A 38 0.51 -4.98 -6.77
C GLU A 38 0.37 -3.48 -7.05
N PHE A 39 -0.76 -3.11 -7.65
CA PHE A 39 -1.22 -1.73 -7.80
C PHE A 39 -2.53 -1.54 -7.04
N GLN A 40 -2.73 -0.35 -6.47
CA GLN A 40 -4.03 0.11 -5.98
C GLN A 40 -4.32 1.48 -6.58
N VAL A 41 -5.40 1.59 -7.34
CA VAL A 41 -5.84 2.85 -7.91
C VAL A 41 -6.96 3.40 -7.04
N GLY A 42 -6.92 4.68 -6.67
CA GLY A 42 -8.06 5.35 -6.06
C GLY A 42 -9.25 5.34 -7.01
N GLN A 43 -10.46 5.10 -6.51
CA GLN A 43 -11.67 5.06 -7.35
C GLN A 43 -11.92 6.37 -8.09
N ASP A 44 -11.47 7.49 -7.52
CA ASP A 44 -11.50 8.83 -8.10
C ASP A 44 -10.42 9.08 -9.16
N LEU A 45 -9.54 8.09 -9.40
CA LEU A 45 -8.41 8.17 -10.31
C LEU A 45 -7.47 9.36 -10.02
N ALA A 46 -7.34 9.75 -8.75
CA ALA A 46 -6.43 10.82 -8.30
C ALA A 46 -5.11 10.31 -7.73
N VAL A 47 -5.09 9.05 -7.27
CA VAL A 47 -3.91 8.41 -6.67
C VAL A 47 -3.70 6.99 -7.20
N LEU A 48 -2.44 6.62 -7.36
CA LEU A 48 -2.00 5.25 -7.64
C LEU A 48 -0.90 4.88 -6.65
N TYR A 49 -1.06 3.74 -5.98
CA TYR A 49 -0.02 3.12 -5.18
C TYR A 49 0.52 1.89 -5.92
N ALA A 50 1.84 1.78 -6.02
CA ALA A 50 2.52 0.61 -6.55
C ALA A 50 3.44 0.04 -5.47
N VAL A 51 3.31 -1.26 -5.21
CA VAL A 51 4.24 -2.00 -4.36
C VAL A 51 5.20 -2.76 -5.27
N LEU A 52 6.49 -2.49 -5.13
CA LEU A 52 7.55 -2.97 -6.00
C LEU A 52 8.57 -3.77 -5.18
N GLU A 53 8.95 -4.95 -5.64
CA GLU A 53 10.06 -5.73 -5.08
C GLU A 53 11.32 -5.48 -5.90
N HIS A 54 12.41 -5.09 -5.25
CA HIS A 54 13.68 -4.82 -5.94
C HIS A 54 14.88 -4.98 -4.99
N ALA A 55 16.07 -5.23 -5.54
CA ALA A 55 17.30 -5.35 -4.74
C ALA A 55 17.86 -3.98 -4.33
N ASP A 56 17.72 -2.98 -5.20
CA ASP A 56 18.25 -1.63 -5.02
C ASP A 56 17.17 -0.57 -5.25
N GLY A 57 16.74 0.12 -4.19
CA GLY A 57 15.71 1.14 -4.27
C GLY A 57 16.13 2.43 -4.96
N GLN A 58 17.42 2.78 -4.91
CA GLN A 58 17.93 3.99 -5.56
C GLN A 58 17.97 3.79 -7.07
N ALA A 59 18.47 2.62 -7.52
CA ALA A 59 18.45 2.25 -8.93
C ALA A 59 17.01 2.18 -9.46
N LEU A 60 16.09 1.53 -8.73
CA LEU A 60 14.68 1.45 -9.13
C LEU A 60 14.05 2.83 -9.29
N ARG A 61 14.24 3.73 -8.30
CA ARG A 61 13.71 5.08 -8.37
C ARG A 61 14.26 5.85 -9.58
N HIS A 62 15.57 5.76 -9.82
CA HIS A 62 16.19 6.38 -10.98
C HIS A 62 15.63 5.86 -12.30
N GLU A 63 15.41 4.55 -12.43
CA GLU A 63 14.82 3.96 -13.64
C GLU A 63 13.37 4.38 -13.86
N LEU A 64 12.57 4.44 -12.80
CA LEU A 64 11.20 4.97 -12.87
C LEU A 64 11.18 6.43 -13.34
N GLU A 65 12.06 7.27 -12.79
CA GLU A 65 12.20 8.68 -13.20
C GLU A 65 12.65 8.81 -14.66
N ARG A 66 13.68 8.06 -15.07
CA ARG A 66 14.19 8.02 -16.46
C ARG A 66 13.12 7.54 -17.45
N ALA A 67 12.27 6.61 -17.04
CA ALA A 67 11.19 6.08 -17.86
C ALA A 67 9.95 7.00 -17.93
N GLY A 68 9.97 8.15 -17.25
CA GLY A 68 8.85 9.10 -17.23
C GLY A 68 7.74 8.76 -16.24
N ALA A 69 7.97 7.83 -15.32
CA ALA A 69 7.06 7.43 -14.25
C ALA A 69 7.65 7.79 -12.88
N ALA A 70 8.03 9.06 -12.70
CA ALA A 70 8.54 9.56 -11.42
C ALA A 70 7.44 9.53 -10.35
N PRO A 71 7.64 8.81 -9.22
CA PRO A 71 6.67 8.81 -8.13
C PRO A 71 6.69 10.14 -7.37
N HIS A 72 5.52 10.55 -6.87
CA HIS A 72 5.37 11.68 -5.96
C HIS A 72 6.01 11.38 -4.59
N ASP A 73 5.87 10.15 -4.10
CA ASP A 73 6.50 9.67 -2.87
C ASP A 73 7.03 8.24 -3.11
N PHE A 74 8.20 7.93 -2.55
CA PHE A 74 8.87 6.64 -2.75
C PHE A 74 9.69 6.28 -1.52
N ALA A 75 9.41 5.11 -0.93
CA ALA A 75 10.10 4.66 0.27
C ALA A 75 10.15 3.14 0.40
N PRO A 76 11.21 2.59 1.03
CA PRO A 76 11.23 1.19 1.42
C PRO A 76 10.13 0.92 2.46
N VAL A 77 9.47 -0.23 2.33
CA VAL A 77 8.39 -0.66 3.21
C VAL A 77 8.59 -2.09 3.69
N ARG A 78 8.01 -2.37 4.86
CA ARG A 78 7.84 -3.71 5.41
C ARG A 78 6.40 -4.17 5.24
N LEU A 79 6.23 -5.39 4.73
CA LEU A 79 4.94 -6.05 4.69
C LEU A 79 4.63 -6.67 6.07
N VAL A 80 3.43 -6.41 6.59
CA VAL A 80 2.94 -6.90 7.87
C VAL A 80 1.55 -7.50 7.69
N GLY A 81 1.34 -8.70 8.24
CA GLY A 81 0.04 -9.40 8.27
C GLY A 81 -0.02 -10.59 7.30
N GLN A 82 0.31 -10.39 6.03
CA GLN A 82 0.35 -11.43 5.00
C GLN A 82 1.79 -11.70 4.55
N SER A 83 2.05 -12.92 4.10
CA SER A 83 3.23 -13.26 3.31
C SER A 83 3.11 -12.70 1.88
N LEU A 84 4.24 -12.56 1.19
CA LEU A 84 4.25 -12.03 -0.18
C LEU A 84 3.46 -12.91 -1.15
N ASP A 85 3.51 -14.24 -0.97
CA ASP A 85 2.75 -15.19 -1.79
C ASP A 85 1.24 -15.05 -1.58
N GLU A 86 0.79 -14.80 -0.35
CA GLU A 86 -0.62 -14.51 -0.06
C GLU A 86 -1.07 -13.19 -0.70
N VAL A 87 -0.22 -12.17 -0.69
CA VAL A 87 -0.51 -10.90 -1.40
C VAL A 87 -0.72 -11.16 -2.89
N LYS A 88 0.20 -11.91 -3.52
CA LYS A 88 0.12 -12.25 -4.95
C LYS A 88 -1.14 -13.06 -5.26
N ALA A 89 -1.49 -14.02 -4.42
CA ALA A 89 -2.69 -14.84 -4.57
C ALA A 89 -4.00 -14.07 -4.34
N GLN A 90 -3.96 -12.96 -3.59
CA GLN A 90 -5.12 -12.12 -3.25
C GLN A 90 -5.07 -10.76 -3.94
N ARG A 91 -4.38 -10.65 -5.07
CA ARG A 91 -4.42 -9.45 -5.90
C ARG A 91 -5.86 -9.11 -6.23
N GLY A 92 -6.22 -7.86 -6.00
CA GLY A 92 -7.56 -7.34 -6.19
C GLY A 92 -8.61 -7.68 -5.14
N ALA A 93 -8.22 -8.32 -4.04
CA ALA A 93 -9.13 -8.53 -2.92
C ALA A 93 -9.44 -7.25 -2.12
N ALA A 94 -8.60 -6.22 -2.21
CA ALA A 94 -8.77 -4.98 -1.46
C ALA A 94 -9.73 -4.02 -2.19
N ASN A 95 -10.63 -3.40 -1.43
CA ASN A 95 -11.48 -2.31 -1.93
C ASN A 95 -11.34 -1.02 -1.10
N TYR A 96 -10.57 -1.05 -0.02
CA TYR A 96 -10.21 0.14 0.76
C TYR A 96 -8.73 0.15 1.15
N LEU A 97 -8.16 1.36 1.16
CA LEU A 97 -6.80 1.66 1.58
C LEU A 97 -6.85 2.77 2.63
N VAL A 98 -6.23 2.55 3.78
CA VAL A 98 -6.09 3.52 4.86
C VAL A 98 -4.65 3.94 4.96
N GLU A 99 -4.39 5.25 4.95
CA GLU A 99 -3.10 5.81 5.36
C GLU A 99 -3.18 6.27 6.82
N TRP A 100 -2.09 6.01 7.55
CA TRP A 100 -1.84 6.58 8.86
C TRP A 100 -0.44 7.18 8.89
N ASP A 101 -0.37 8.49 9.11
CA ASP A 101 0.84 9.25 9.38
C ASP A 101 1.30 8.95 10.80
N LEU A 102 2.43 8.26 10.90
CA LEU A 102 2.89 7.68 12.14
C LEU A 102 3.55 8.77 13.01
N PRO A 103 3.32 8.78 14.33
CA PRO A 103 4.00 9.72 15.22
C PRO A 103 5.52 9.55 15.15
N ALA A 104 6.28 10.65 15.10
CA ALA A 104 7.74 10.61 14.99
C ALA A 104 8.44 9.84 16.14
N SER A 105 7.78 9.67 17.29
CA SER A 105 8.29 8.91 18.43
C SER A 105 8.01 7.40 18.35
N LEU A 106 7.23 6.93 17.37
CA LEU A 106 6.85 5.52 17.25
C LEU A 106 7.95 4.73 16.53
N THR A 107 8.48 3.71 17.21
CA THR A 107 9.46 2.79 16.62
C THR A 107 8.77 1.64 15.88
N MET A 108 9.49 1.02 14.93
CA MET A 108 9.01 -0.17 14.23
C MET A 108 8.68 -1.32 15.19
N GLU A 109 9.52 -1.54 16.21
CA GLU A 109 9.29 -2.57 17.22
C GLU A 109 7.98 -2.31 17.98
N ALA A 110 7.77 -1.09 18.48
CA ALA A 110 6.54 -0.72 19.18
C ALA A 110 5.31 -0.82 18.27
N TYR A 111 5.45 -0.46 16.98
CA TYR A 111 4.40 -0.63 15.99
C TYR A 111 4.00 -2.11 15.82
N LEU A 112 4.99 -3.00 15.65
CA LEU A 112 4.74 -4.44 15.46
C LEU A 112 4.16 -5.10 16.72
N GLN A 113 4.68 -4.75 17.89
CA GLN A 113 4.14 -5.22 19.18
C GLN A 113 2.67 -4.84 19.32
N ARG A 114 2.35 -3.56 19.10
CA ARG A 114 0.96 -3.07 19.12
C ARG A 114 0.11 -3.77 18.08
N LYS A 115 0.61 -4.01 16.87
CA LYS A 115 -0.12 -4.71 15.81
C LYS A 115 -0.45 -6.13 16.24
N ALA A 116 0.49 -6.86 16.84
CA ALA A 116 0.27 -8.22 17.34
C ALA A 116 -0.79 -8.25 18.45
N GLU A 117 -0.74 -7.31 19.40
CA GLU A 117 -1.72 -7.20 20.48
C GLU A 117 -3.13 -6.84 20.00
N LYS A 118 -3.23 -5.96 19.00
CA LYS A 118 -4.52 -5.39 18.57
C LYS A 118 -5.17 -6.15 17.42
N SER A 119 -4.43 -6.84 16.56
CA SER A 119 -5.01 -7.52 15.39
C SER A 119 -6.08 -8.57 15.73
N PRO A 120 -6.01 -9.32 16.86
CA PRO A 120 -7.10 -10.23 17.24
C PRO A 120 -8.45 -9.52 17.45
N LEU A 121 -8.45 -8.22 17.76
CA LEU A 121 -9.67 -7.45 17.99
C LEU A 121 -10.51 -7.23 16.73
N TYR A 122 -9.96 -7.48 15.53
CA TYR A 122 -10.75 -7.48 14.29
C TYR A 122 -11.88 -8.53 14.30
N ALA A 123 -11.82 -9.54 15.17
CA ALA A 123 -12.93 -10.48 15.37
C ALA A 123 -14.25 -9.80 15.81
N GLN A 124 -14.18 -8.56 16.32
CA GLN A 124 -15.35 -7.76 16.70
C GLN A 124 -16.06 -7.08 15.50
N VAL A 125 -15.45 -7.10 14.31
CA VAL A 125 -15.97 -6.51 13.06
C VAL A 125 -15.88 -7.53 11.92
N PRO A 126 -16.60 -8.67 12.01
CA PRO A 126 -16.44 -9.81 11.10
C PRO A 126 -16.78 -9.48 9.64
N GLU A 127 -17.52 -8.39 9.38
CA GLU A 127 -17.79 -7.91 8.03
C GLU A 127 -16.57 -7.26 7.35
N VAL A 128 -15.50 -6.97 8.10
CA VAL A 128 -14.24 -6.41 7.58
C VAL A 128 -13.13 -7.43 7.64
N ARG A 129 -12.48 -7.64 6.49
CA ARG A 129 -11.26 -8.42 6.41
C ARG A 129 -10.07 -7.47 6.27
N PHE A 130 -9.29 -7.35 7.33
CA PHE A 130 -7.93 -6.79 7.24
C PHE A 130 -7.07 -7.71 6.36
N LEU A 131 -6.44 -7.15 5.34
CA LEU A 131 -5.60 -7.92 4.42
C LEU A 131 -4.13 -7.79 4.84
N ARG A 132 -3.58 -6.59 4.74
CA ARG A 132 -2.15 -6.36 4.90
C ARG A 132 -1.83 -4.91 5.22
N THR A 133 -0.63 -4.68 5.73
CA THR A 133 -0.05 -3.35 5.91
C THR A 133 1.32 -3.27 5.28
N TYR A 134 1.57 -2.16 4.57
CA TYR A 134 2.89 -1.69 4.18
C TYR A 134 3.29 -0.54 5.09
N VAL A 135 4.23 -0.76 6.00
CA VAL A 135 4.77 0.30 6.88
C VAL A 135 6.10 0.78 6.32
N ARG A 136 6.29 2.09 6.17
CA ARG A 136 7.59 2.63 5.73
C ARG A 136 8.65 2.33 6.77
N GLU A 137 9.85 1.98 6.31
CA GLU A 137 11.00 1.70 7.18
C GLU A 137 11.48 2.97 7.91
N ASP A 138 11.22 4.16 7.37
CA ASP A 138 11.49 5.44 8.04
C ASP A 138 10.41 5.86 9.04
N MET A 139 9.39 5.02 9.25
CA MET A 139 8.28 5.27 10.17
C MET A 139 7.50 6.56 9.89
N ALA A 140 7.50 7.08 8.65
CA ALA A 140 6.72 8.28 8.32
C ALA A 140 5.21 7.98 8.18
N LYS A 141 4.86 6.87 7.53
CA LYS A 141 3.47 6.42 7.38
C LYS A 141 3.35 4.91 7.21
N CYS A 142 2.14 4.41 7.39
CA CYS A 142 1.76 3.07 6.95
C CYS A 142 0.48 3.09 6.11
N VAL A 143 0.38 2.12 5.20
CA VAL A 143 -0.75 1.93 4.30
C VAL A 143 -1.37 0.56 4.58
N CYS A 144 -2.64 0.52 4.96
CA CYS A 144 -3.36 -0.69 5.34
C CYS A 144 -4.50 -0.98 4.36
N LEU A 145 -4.56 -2.21 3.83
CA LEU A 145 -5.57 -2.63 2.86
C LEU A 145 -6.65 -3.49 3.52
N TYR A 146 -7.90 -3.25 3.13
CA TYR A 146 -9.07 -3.94 3.65
C TYR A 146 -10.00 -4.39 2.52
N ALA A 147 -10.71 -5.48 2.78
CA ALA A 147 -11.97 -5.81 2.14
C ALA A 147 -13.10 -5.51 3.12
N ALA A 148 -14.01 -4.61 2.75
CA ALA A 148 -15.12 -4.19 3.61
C ALA A 148 -16.37 -3.84 2.78
N PRO A 149 -17.58 -3.87 3.36
CA PRO A 149 -18.80 -3.48 2.65
C PRO A 149 -18.86 -1.97 2.35
N ASP A 150 -18.34 -1.15 3.27
CA ASP A 150 -18.38 0.32 3.19
C ASP A 150 -17.26 0.98 4.00
N GLU A 151 -17.12 2.30 3.86
CA GLU A 151 -16.11 3.10 4.58
C GLU A 151 -16.32 3.08 6.11
N GLU A 152 -17.57 3.09 6.56
CA GLU A 152 -17.90 3.10 7.98
C GLU A 152 -17.45 1.80 8.66
N ALA A 153 -17.55 0.66 7.97
CA ALA A 153 -17.03 -0.61 8.43
C ALA A 153 -15.50 -0.55 8.60
N VAL A 154 -14.78 0.03 7.64
CA VAL A 154 -13.32 0.25 7.79
C VAL A 154 -13.01 1.13 8.99
N ARG A 155 -13.77 2.22 9.21
CA ARG A 155 -13.59 3.10 10.38
C ARG A 155 -13.84 2.36 11.70
N ARG A 156 -14.89 1.54 11.79
CA ARG A 156 -15.13 0.66 12.95
C ARG A 156 -13.95 -0.30 13.17
N ALA A 157 -13.44 -0.92 12.10
CA ALA A 157 -12.29 -1.81 12.16
C ALA A 157 -11.04 -1.11 12.70
N ARG A 158 -10.79 0.15 12.28
CA ARG A 158 -9.70 0.98 12.80
C ARG A 158 -9.91 1.37 14.26
N GLN A 159 -11.15 1.66 14.65
CA GLN A 159 -11.50 2.00 16.02
C GLN A 159 -11.27 0.85 17.00
N VAL A 160 -11.65 -0.40 16.66
CA VAL A 160 -11.48 -1.55 17.58
C VAL A 160 -10.01 -1.87 17.85
N VAL A 161 -9.11 -1.59 16.90
CA VAL A 161 -7.65 -1.69 17.08
C VAL A 161 -7.01 -0.38 17.56
N SER A 162 -7.84 0.62 17.85
CA SER A 162 -7.49 1.98 18.29
C SER A 162 -6.46 2.67 17.39
N ALA A 163 -6.45 2.37 16.09
CA ALA A 163 -5.49 2.91 15.13
C ALA A 163 -6.10 4.11 14.37
N PRO A 164 -5.39 5.25 14.26
CA PRO A 164 -5.89 6.44 13.56
C PRO A 164 -6.17 6.21 12.06
N VAL A 165 -6.88 7.15 11.45
CA VAL A 165 -7.16 7.19 10.01
C VAL A 165 -6.93 8.62 9.56
N ASP A 166 -5.81 8.90 8.89
CA ASP A 166 -5.57 10.22 8.31
C ASP A 166 -6.23 10.34 6.95
N ARG A 167 -6.12 9.28 6.14
CA ARG A 167 -6.75 9.19 4.82
C ARG A 167 -7.37 7.81 4.64
N LEU A 168 -8.54 7.78 4.02
CA LEU A 168 -9.26 6.58 3.63
C LEU A 168 -9.66 6.72 2.17
N THR A 169 -9.18 5.80 1.35
CA THR A 169 -9.39 5.80 -0.09
C THR A 169 -10.10 4.52 -0.47
N ARG A 170 -11.23 4.64 -1.17
CA ARG A 170 -11.81 3.50 -1.88
C ARG A 170 -10.94 3.19 -3.07
N VAL A 171 -10.48 1.95 -3.18
CA VAL A 171 -9.57 1.53 -4.25
C VAL A 171 -10.25 0.57 -5.20
N CYS A 172 -9.92 0.69 -6.48
CA CYS A 172 -10.19 -0.29 -7.50
C CYS A 172 -8.88 -1.00 -7.85
N SER A 173 -8.96 -2.32 -7.92
CA SER A 173 -7.85 -3.19 -8.28
C SER A 173 -7.96 -3.65 -9.73
#